data_AF-A0A2E0N2A2-F1
#
_entry.id   AF-A0A2E0N2A2-F1
#
_cell.length_a   1.000
_cell.length_b   1.000
_cell.length_c   1.000
_cell.angle_alpha   90.00
_cell.angle_beta   90.00
_cell.angle_gamma   90.00
#
_symmetry.space_group_name_H-M   'P 1'
#
loop_
_entity.id
_entity.type
_entity.pdbx_description
1 polymer ?
#
loop_
_entity_poly.entity_id
_entity_poly.type
_entity_poly.pdbx_seq_one_letter_code
_entity_poly.pdbx_strand_id
1 'polypeptide(L)'
;MHQGSIWLWNRPVYDPGAGGHLRIELRALPAGPTIVDMLANAALAIGLARLMQSQIRTLLPAIPFTYCTANFYRAAQKGLNADIFWPSLKQTQPEYFPVSDIVARLLPHLPEQLASMGFIETDFNHVLAVIAERLDTRQTGAQWQLKKLAELRSSMHKRDALVSLFTHRMIVTDISLGALMEISDAMIPTATIECGGSQDVESNLMAVDGLIKYLTYEDVLSNEHTDMSLEFLQNSMRLELLESSDIAYGDHSQMECGATRLPDIENHNFGYVDSGDRLGFIAGILSENLKVSDPNGNEAIEDYFEVREGVLFPKRRLKFFMVKANPEIARKDCLLHLPLAD
;
A
#
# COMPACT_ATOMS: atom_id res chain seq x y z
N MET A 1 -11.63 -26.46 -25.03
CA MET A 1 -12.03 -25.05 -24.95
C MET A 1 -11.82 -24.50 -23.52
N HIS A 2 -10.62 -24.64 -22.92
CA HIS A 2 -10.34 -24.21 -21.53
C HIS A 2 -8.91 -23.65 -21.29
N GLN A 3 -8.06 -23.55 -22.32
CA GLN A 3 -6.68 -23.04 -22.13
C GLN A 3 -6.60 -21.52 -21.90
N GLY A 4 -7.71 -20.79 -22.09
CA GLY A 4 -7.79 -19.34 -21.87
C GLY A 4 -7.93 -18.92 -20.40
N SER A 5 -8.41 -19.82 -19.53
CA SER A 5 -8.69 -19.53 -18.12
C SER A 5 -7.63 -20.08 -17.17
N ILE A 6 -6.63 -20.81 -17.67
CA ILE A 6 -5.49 -21.30 -16.88
C ILE A 6 -4.30 -20.36 -17.10
N TRP A 7 -3.86 -19.72 -16.02
CA TRP A 7 -2.76 -18.76 -16.02
C TRP A 7 -1.44 -19.43 -15.65
N LEU A 8 -0.74 -19.94 -16.66
CA LEU A 8 0.62 -20.46 -16.53
C LEU A 8 1.65 -19.37 -16.84
N TRP A 9 2.83 -19.42 -16.21
CA TRP A 9 3.95 -18.53 -16.53
C TRP A 9 4.43 -18.66 -17.97
N ASN A 10 4.48 -19.89 -18.47
CA ASN A 10 4.74 -20.20 -19.87
C ASN A 10 3.62 -21.11 -20.37
N ARG A 11 2.97 -20.74 -21.48
CA ARG A 11 1.84 -21.49 -22.01
C ARG A 11 2.20 -22.13 -23.35
N PRO A 12 2.20 -23.48 -23.46
CA PRO A 12 2.27 -24.13 -24.74
C PRO A 12 0.94 -23.94 -25.48
N VAL A 13 1.01 -23.51 -26.73
CA VAL A 13 -0.16 -23.32 -27.60
C VAL A 13 0.08 -24.08 -28.88
N TYR A 14 -0.85 -24.98 -29.20
CA TYR A 14 -0.91 -25.66 -30.48
C TYR A 14 -1.97 -25.00 -31.35
N ASP A 15 -1.58 -24.67 -32.57
CA ASP A 15 -2.48 -24.15 -33.59
C ASP A 15 -2.45 -25.13 -34.78
N PRO A 16 -3.60 -25.75 -35.13
CA PRO A 16 -3.67 -26.72 -36.23
C PRO A 16 -3.58 -26.08 -37.62
N GLY A 17 -3.63 -24.75 -37.74
CA GLY A 17 -3.52 -24.04 -39.00
C GLY A 17 -2.15 -24.22 -39.67
N ALA A 18 -2.12 -24.12 -41.01
CA ALA A 18 -0.91 -24.15 -41.84
C ALA A 18 0.05 -25.33 -41.56
N GLY A 19 -0.50 -26.54 -41.38
CA GLY A 19 0.29 -27.76 -41.14
C GLY A 19 0.60 -28.05 -39.67
N GLY A 20 0.04 -27.26 -38.75
CA GLY A 20 0.20 -27.44 -37.31
C GLY A 20 1.49 -26.81 -36.80
N HIS A 21 1.39 -25.90 -35.84
CA HIS A 21 2.56 -25.33 -35.18
C HIS A 21 2.40 -25.27 -33.67
N LEU A 22 3.52 -25.41 -32.96
CA LEU A 22 3.61 -25.26 -31.52
C LEU A 22 4.37 -23.99 -31.20
N ARG A 23 3.80 -23.16 -30.32
CA ARG A 23 4.45 -21.97 -29.79
C ARG A 23 4.42 -21.98 -28.27
N ILE A 24 5.38 -21.29 -27.66
CA ILE A 24 5.40 -21.05 -26.22
C ILE A 24 5.16 -19.57 -26.00
N GLU A 25 4.11 -19.23 -25.26
CA GLU A 25 3.86 -17.86 -24.81
C GLU A 25 4.57 -17.62 -23.48
N LEU A 26 5.51 -16.68 -23.46
CA LEU A 26 6.15 -16.18 -22.24
C LEU A 26 5.24 -15.14 -21.58
N ARG A 27 4.59 -15.48 -20.46
CA ARG A 27 3.56 -14.65 -19.82
C ARG A 27 3.98 -14.03 -18.50
N ALA A 28 5.16 -14.41 -18.00
CA ALA A 28 5.68 -13.94 -16.72
C ALA A 28 6.34 -12.56 -16.79
N LEU A 29 6.66 -12.05 -17.98
CA LEU A 29 7.34 -10.76 -18.12
C LEU A 29 6.35 -9.61 -17.86
N PRO A 30 6.67 -8.68 -16.94
CA PRO A 30 5.85 -7.50 -16.73
C PRO A 30 5.99 -6.52 -17.90
N ALA A 31 5.01 -5.62 -18.03
CA ALA A 31 5.18 -4.44 -18.87
C ALA A 31 6.34 -3.59 -18.32
N GLY A 32 7.22 -3.13 -19.21
CA GLY A 32 8.31 -2.20 -18.87
C GLY A 32 7.85 -0.75 -18.95
N PRO A 33 8.60 0.21 -18.35
CA PRO A 33 8.26 1.62 -18.42
C PRO A 33 8.43 2.20 -19.84
N THR A 34 9.27 1.59 -20.69
CA THR A 34 9.44 1.96 -22.10
C THR A 34 9.45 0.75 -23.03
N ILE A 35 9.33 0.98 -24.34
CA ILE A 35 9.45 -0.05 -25.38
C ILE A 35 10.83 -0.72 -25.32
N VAL A 36 11.89 0.07 -25.13
CA VAL A 36 13.27 -0.44 -25.05
C VAL A 36 13.43 -1.40 -23.88
N ASP A 37 12.80 -1.11 -22.73
CA ASP A 37 12.82 -1.99 -21.57
C ASP A 37 12.14 -3.35 -21.84
N MET A 38 11.03 -3.31 -22.56
CA MET A 38 10.30 -4.53 -22.94
C MET A 38 11.12 -5.38 -23.92
N LEU A 39 11.75 -4.74 -24.91
CA LEU A 39 12.64 -5.43 -25.86
C LEU A 39 13.86 -6.03 -25.16
N ALA A 40 14.46 -5.31 -24.21
CA ALA A 40 15.58 -5.80 -23.40
C ALA A 40 15.20 -7.06 -22.59
N ASN A 41 14.04 -7.04 -21.94
CA ASN A 41 13.53 -8.20 -21.20
C ASN A 41 13.27 -9.40 -22.14
N ALA A 42 12.72 -9.16 -23.33
CA ALA A 42 12.47 -10.19 -24.33
C ALA A 42 13.79 -10.79 -24.86
N ALA A 43 14.76 -9.95 -25.23
CA ALA A 43 16.07 -10.38 -25.71
C ALA A 43 16.82 -11.22 -24.66
N LEU A 44 16.78 -10.80 -23.39
CA LEU A 44 17.35 -11.58 -22.29
C LEU A 44 16.68 -12.94 -22.14
N ALA A 45 15.35 -12.99 -22.10
CA ALA A 45 14.61 -14.24 -21.92
C ALA A 45 14.84 -15.22 -23.08
N ILE A 46 14.80 -14.73 -24.32
CA ILE A 46 15.03 -15.52 -25.54
C ILE A 46 16.48 -16.01 -25.60
N GLY A 47 17.44 -15.12 -25.34
CA GLY A 47 18.86 -15.45 -25.31
C GLY A 47 19.17 -16.53 -24.27
N LEU A 48 18.68 -16.37 -23.04
CA LEU A 48 18.87 -17.36 -21.97
C LEU A 48 18.21 -18.71 -22.31
N ALA A 49 17.00 -18.70 -22.87
CA ALA A 49 16.34 -19.93 -23.30
C ALA A 49 17.16 -20.69 -24.35
N ARG A 50 17.70 -19.97 -25.35
CA ARG A 50 18.58 -20.54 -26.38
C ARG A 50 19.89 -21.05 -25.79
N LEU A 51 20.53 -20.27 -24.91
CA LEU A 51 21.76 -20.67 -24.23
C LEU A 51 21.59 -21.96 -23.42
N MET A 52 20.45 -22.11 -22.73
CA MET A 52 20.17 -23.29 -21.91
C MET A 52 19.74 -24.50 -22.73
N GLN A 53 19.28 -24.32 -23.97
CA GLN A 53 18.64 -25.37 -24.77
C GLN A 53 19.52 -26.62 -24.94
N SER A 54 20.82 -26.46 -25.16
CA SER A 54 21.75 -27.57 -25.41
C SER A 54 21.99 -28.44 -24.17
N GLN A 55 21.93 -27.83 -22.98
CA GLN A 55 22.29 -28.47 -21.70
C GLN A 55 21.09 -28.77 -20.80
N ILE A 56 19.90 -28.27 -21.12
CA ILE A 56 18.73 -28.36 -20.23
C ILE A 56 18.33 -29.81 -19.93
N ARG A 57 18.47 -30.72 -20.89
CA ARG A 57 18.18 -32.15 -20.67
C ARG A 57 19.07 -32.77 -19.60
N THR A 58 20.33 -32.34 -19.53
CA THR A 58 21.30 -32.79 -18.54
C THR A 58 21.05 -32.14 -17.18
N LEU A 59 20.64 -30.87 -17.16
CA LEU A 59 20.37 -30.13 -15.92
C LEU A 59 18.99 -30.42 -15.31
N LEU A 60 18.02 -30.90 -16.09
CA LEU A 60 16.63 -31.10 -15.63
C LEU A 60 16.51 -31.94 -14.35
N PRO A 61 17.25 -33.06 -14.17
CA PRO A 61 17.23 -33.82 -12.92
C PRO A 61 17.73 -33.03 -11.70
N ALA A 62 18.58 -32.02 -11.92
CA ALA A 62 19.10 -31.13 -10.90
C ALA A 62 18.23 -29.87 -10.69
N ILE A 63 17.04 -29.80 -11.30
CA ILE A 63 16.10 -28.67 -11.17
C ILE A 63 14.73 -29.18 -10.67
N PRO A 64 14.58 -29.50 -9.37
CA PRO A 64 13.25 -29.80 -8.82
C PRO A 64 12.34 -28.58 -8.96
N PHE A 65 11.11 -28.80 -9.46
CA PHE A 65 10.18 -27.72 -9.79
C PHE A 65 9.79 -26.85 -8.57
N THR A 66 9.83 -27.40 -7.36
CA THR A 66 9.61 -26.65 -6.11
C THR A 66 10.61 -25.51 -5.93
N TYR A 67 11.88 -25.71 -6.29
CA TYR A 67 12.89 -24.65 -6.27
C TYR A 67 12.67 -23.61 -7.37
N CYS A 68 12.21 -24.03 -8.56
CA CYS A 68 11.82 -23.07 -9.60
C CYS A 68 10.71 -22.13 -9.11
N THR A 69 9.70 -22.69 -8.44
CA THR A 69 8.60 -21.90 -7.88
C THR A 69 9.07 -20.95 -6.80
N ALA A 70 9.91 -21.42 -5.88
CA ALA A 70 10.49 -20.58 -4.84
C ALA A 70 11.38 -19.46 -5.42
N ASN A 71 12.20 -19.78 -6.43
CA ASN A 71 13.04 -18.80 -7.13
C ASN A 71 12.20 -17.72 -7.79
N PHE A 72 11.12 -18.10 -8.46
CA PHE A 72 10.22 -17.17 -9.13
C PHE A 72 9.68 -16.13 -8.15
N TYR A 73 9.08 -16.57 -7.04
CA TYR A 73 8.51 -15.64 -6.05
C TYR A 73 9.58 -14.83 -5.31
N ARG A 74 10.75 -15.40 -5.02
CA ARG A 74 11.89 -14.65 -4.44
C ARG A 74 12.35 -13.54 -5.37
N ALA A 75 12.50 -13.83 -6.67
CA ALA A 75 12.87 -12.84 -7.66
C ALA A 75 11.79 -11.76 -7.83
N ALA A 76 10.51 -12.15 -7.80
CA ALA A 76 9.39 -11.20 -7.87
C ALA A 76 9.35 -10.24 -6.65
N GLN A 77 9.63 -10.75 -5.45
CA GLN A 77 9.61 -9.97 -4.22
C GLN A 77 10.85 -9.09 -4.02
N LYS A 78 12.04 -9.62 -4.34
CA LYS A 78 13.33 -9.01 -4.00
C LYS A 78 14.08 -8.42 -5.20
N GLY A 79 13.61 -8.64 -6.42
CA GLY A 79 14.26 -8.17 -7.64
C GLY A 79 15.70 -8.67 -7.75
N LEU A 80 16.63 -7.76 -8.09
CA LEU A 80 18.07 -8.06 -8.22
C LEU A 80 18.77 -8.43 -6.90
N ASN A 81 18.12 -8.23 -5.76
CA ASN A 81 18.63 -8.61 -4.43
C ASN A 81 18.20 -10.02 -4.02
N ALA A 82 17.57 -10.78 -4.93
CA ALA A 82 17.16 -12.15 -4.68
C ALA A 82 18.34 -13.12 -4.78
N ASP A 83 18.47 -14.00 -3.78
CA ASP A 83 19.26 -15.22 -3.89
C ASP A 83 18.36 -16.35 -4.40
N ILE A 84 18.79 -17.01 -5.48
CA ILE A 84 18.04 -18.08 -6.14
C ILE A 84 18.85 -19.37 -6.21
N PHE A 85 18.15 -20.49 -6.10
CA PHE A 85 18.73 -21.80 -6.33
C PHE A 85 19.21 -21.88 -7.78
N TRP A 86 20.45 -22.33 -8.00
CA TRP A 86 20.97 -22.52 -9.36
C TRP A 86 21.45 -23.96 -9.56
N PRO A 87 21.02 -24.65 -10.63
CA PRO A 87 21.35 -26.05 -10.81
C PRO A 87 22.82 -26.28 -11.16
N SER A 88 23.40 -27.34 -10.60
CA SER A 88 24.74 -27.83 -10.88
C SER A 88 24.76 -29.35 -10.93
N LEU A 89 25.58 -29.93 -11.80
CA LEU A 89 25.79 -31.38 -11.88
C LEU A 89 26.74 -31.91 -10.80
N LYS A 90 27.42 -31.01 -10.09
CA LYS A 90 28.46 -31.35 -9.10
C LYS A 90 28.01 -31.15 -7.65
N GLN A 91 26.83 -30.56 -7.44
CA GLN A 91 26.35 -30.21 -6.10
C GLN A 91 25.72 -31.42 -5.41
N THR A 92 26.00 -31.59 -4.12
CA THR A 92 25.37 -32.59 -3.25
C THR A 92 24.20 -32.02 -2.45
N GLN A 93 24.08 -30.69 -2.39
CA GLN A 93 23.04 -29.95 -1.69
C GLN A 93 22.62 -28.71 -2.51
N PRO A 94 21.44 -28.11 -2.24
CA PRO A 94 21.02 -26.90 -2.95
C PRO A 94 21.93 -25.70 -2.66
N GLU A 95 22.46 -25.07 -3.71
CA GLU A 95 23.26 -23.85 -3.62
C GLU A 95 22.46 -22.64 -4.12
N TYR A 96 22.60 -21.51 -3.42
CA TYR A 96 21.93 -20.25 -3.70
C TYR A 96 22.94 -19.19 -4.11
N PHE A 97 22.61 -18.44 -5.17
CA PHE A 97 23.46 -17.38 -5.68
C PHE A 97 22.64 -16.11 -5.90
N PRO A 98 23.26 -14.94 -5.76
CA PRO A 98 22.63 -13.69 -6.16
C PRO A 98 22.22 -13.75 -7.63
N VAL A 99 20.97 -13.39 -7.93
CA VAL A 99 20.46 -13.40 -9.30
C VAL A 99 21.31 -12.49 -10.21
N SER A 100 21.82 -11.37 -9.66
CA SER A 100 22.72 -10.47 -10.37
C SER A 100 23.98 -11.17 -10.87
N ASP A 101 24.56 -12.07 -10.08
CA ASP A 101 25.83 -12.73 -10.39
C ASP A 101 25.60 -13.80 -11.46
N ILE A 102 24.47 -14.50 -11.37
CA ILE A 102 24.04 -15.46 -12.39
C ILE A 102 23.85 -14.74 -13.73
N VAL A 103 23.11 -13.63 -13.76
CA VAL A 103 22.85 -12.90 -15.00
C VAL A 103 24.16 -12.30 -15.53
N ALA A 104 25.00 -11.71 -14.68
CA ALA A 104 26.30 -11.17 -15.09
C ALA A 104 27.21 -12.23 -15.73
N ARG A 105 27.19 -13.47 -15.22
CA ARG A 105 27.93 -14.60 -15.80
C ARG A 105 27.37 -15.06 -17.15
N LEU A 106 26.05 -15.02 -17.33
CA LEU A 106 25.40 -15.51 -18.55
C LEU A 106 25.31 -14.46 -19.66
N LEU A 107 25.22 -13.18 -19.29
CA LEU A 107 25.00 -12.05 -20.20
C LEU A 107 25.99 -12.00 -21.39
N PRO A 108 27.30 -12.22 -21.20
CA PRO A 108 28.28 -12.17 -22.30
C PRO A 108 28.06 -13.23 -23.39
N HIS A 109 27.33 -14.31 -23.09
CA HIS A 109 27.10 -15.40 -24.04
C HIS A 109 25.87 -15.19 -24.93
N LEU A 110 24.98 -14.23 -24.60
CA LEU A 110 23.73 -14.05 -25.35
C LEU A 110 23.88 -13.51 -26.78
N PRO A 111 24.84 -12.62 -27.11
CA PRO A 111 25.02 -12.13 -28.48
C PRO A 111 25.16 -13.27 -29.51
N GLU A 112 26.01 -14.27 -29.22
CA GLU A 112 26.20 -15.44 -30.08
C GLU A 112 24.90 -16.25 -30.23
N GLN A 113 24.15 -16.42 -29.14
CA GLN A 113 22.89 -17.16 -29.17
C GLN A 113 21.83 -16.45 -30.02
N LEU A 114 21.67 -15.15 -29.87
CA LEU A 114 20.74 -14.34 -30.65
C LEU A 114 21.13 -14.31 -32.13
N ALA A 115 22.40 -14.08 -32.45
CA ALA A 115 22.90 -14.12 -33.83
C ALA A 115 22.65 -15.51 -34.48
N SER A 116 22.85 -16.61 -33.74
CA SER A 116 22.59 -17.97 -34.24
C SER A 116 21.12 -18.23 -34.59
N MET A 117 20.19 -17.42 -34.06
CA MET A 117 18.76 -17.48 -34.37
C MET A 117 18.36 -16.55 -35.52
N GLY A 118 19.32 -15.81 -36.11
CA GLY A 118 19.09 -14.90 -37.23
C GLY A 118 18.69 -13.48 -36.84
N PHE A 119 18.80 -13.10 -35.56
CA PHE A 119 18.60 -11.70 -35.15
C PHE A 119 19.74 -10.82 -35.67
N ILE A 120 19.41 -9.58 -36.04
CA ILE A 120 20.38 -8.59 -36.53
C ILE A 120 21.14 -8.02 -35.32
N GLU A 121 22.47 -8.02 -35.42
CA GLU A 121 23.37 -7.65 -34.32
C GLU A 121 23.11 -6.23 -33.77
N THR A 122 22.88 -5.27 -34.67
CA THR A 122 22.57 -3.88 -34.30
C THR A 122 21.29 -3.75 -33.49
N ASP A 123 20.32 -4.65 -33.67
CA ASP A 123 19.01 -4.56 -33.01
C ASP A 123 19.10 -5.05 -31.57
N PHE A 124 19.85 -6.13 -31.31
CA PHE A 124 19.94 -6.70 -29.96
C PHE A 124 21.06 -6.11 -29.10
N ASN A 125 22.15 -5.58 -29.68
CA ASN A 125 23.27 -5.07 -28.90
C ASN A 125 22.87 -3.90 -27.99
N HIS A 126 22.06 -2.96 -28.50
CA HIS A 126 21.59 -1.82 -27.69
C HIS A 126 20.70 -2.27 -26.53
N VAL A 127 19.78 -3.22 -26.76
CA VAL A 127 18.87 -3.69 -25.70
C VAL A 127 19.56 -4.62 -24.69
N LEU A 128 20.61 -5.36 -25.08
CA LEU A 128 21.45 -6.09 -24.14
C LEU A 128 22.32 -5.15 -23.29
N ALA A 129 22.78 -4.02 -23.85
CA ALA A 129 23.49 -2.99 -23.08
C ALA A 129 22.63 -2.43 -21.94
N VAL A 130 21.31 -2.26 -22.15
CA VAL A 130 20.37 -1.89 -21.08
C VAL A 130 20.37 -2.91 -19.94
N ILE A 131 20.42 -4.21 -20.24
CA ILE A 131 20.52 -5.24 -19.18
C ILE A 131 21.84 -5.13 -18.43
N ALA A 132 22.95 -4.90 -19.13
CA ALA A 132 24.27 -4.71 -18.50
C ALA A 132 24.27 -3.49 -17.56
N GLU A 133 23.75 -2.36 -18.02
CA GLU A 133 23.64 -1.13 -17.22
C GLU A 133 22.77 -1.33 -15.98
N ARG A 134 21.66 -2.07 -16.09
CA ARG A 134 20.79 -2.39 -14.94
C ARG A 134 21.48 -3.25 -13.89
N LEU A 135 22.36 -4.17 -14.30
CA LEU A 135 23.14 -4.97 -13.36
C LEU A 135 24.16 -4.12 -12.62
N ASP A 136 24.83 -3.21 -13.33
CA ASP A 136 25.83 -2.30 -12.77
C ASP A 136 25.21 -1.28 -11.80
N THR A 137 24.17 -0.60 -12.24
CA THR A 137 23.48 0.45 -11.46
C THR A 137 22.50 -0.10 -10.43
N ARG A 138 22.19 -1.40 -10.47
CA ARG A 138 21.09 -2.04 -9.71
C ARG A 138 19.71 -1.40 -9.95
N GLN A 139 19.56 -0.63 -11.03
CA GLN A 139 18.35 0.14 -11.31
C GLN A 139 17.42 -0.63 -12.26
N THR A 140 16.41 -1.33 -11.74
CA THR A 140 15.36 -1.94 -12.58
C THR A 140 14.21 -0.97 -12.86
N GLY A 141 13.32 -1.31 -13.81
CA GLY A 141 12.09 -0.55 -14.05
C GLY A 141 11.20 -0.47 -12.81
N ALA A 142 11.05 -1.57 -12.07
CA ALA A 142 10.31 -1.58 -10.81
C ALA A 142 10.97 -0.70 -9.73
N GLN A 143 12.30 -0.80 -9.59
CA GLN A 143 13.06 0.05 -8.65
C GLN A 143 12.96 1.53 -9.02
N TRP A 144 12.90 1.85 -10.33
CA TRP A 144 12.76 3.22 -10.81
C TRP A 144 11.39 3.77 -10.46
N GLN A 145 10.32 2.98 -10.69
CA GLN A 145 8.97 3.35 -10.30
C GLN A 145 8.85 3.58 -8.79
N LEU A 146 9.41 2.70 -7.97
CA LEU A 146 9.41 2.83 -6.51
C LEU A 146 10.19 4.07 -6.04
N LYS A 147 11.38 4.32 -6.60
CA LYS A 147 12.18 5.50 -6.28
C LYS A 147 11.47 6.78 -6.71
N LYS A 148 10.89 6.78 -7.92
CA LYS A 148 10.16 7.93 -8.45
C LYS A 148 8.91 8.23 -7.62
N LEU A 149 8.20 7.19 -7.18
CA LEU A 149 7.09 7.31 -6.24
C LEU A 149 7.54 7.95 -4.92
N ALA A 150 8.66 7.48 -4.34
CA ALA A 150 9.20 8.06 -3.11
C ALA A 150 9.62 9.53 -3.27
N GLU A 151 10.25 9.89 -4.41
CA GLU A 151 10.59 11.28 -4.76
C GLU A 151 9.35 12.16 -4.96
N LEU A 152 8.31 11.65 -5.62
CA LEU A 152 7.08 12.42 -5.81
C LEU A 152 6.34 12.60 -4.47
N ARG A 153 6.38 11.60 -3.60
CA ARG A 153 5.84 11.67 -2.24
C ARG A 153 6.49 12.78 -1.41
N SER A 154 7.79 13.03 -1.55
CA SER A 154 8.44 14.11 -0.81
C SER A 154 8.06 15.52 -1.29
N SER A 155 7.40 15.64 -2.44
CA SER A 155 6.90 16.92 -2.99
C SER A 155 5.40 17.15 -2.77
N MET A 156 4.74 16.34 -1.91
CA MET A 156 3.29 16.32 -1.68
C MET A 156 2.66 17.56 -1.01
N HIS A 157 3.39 18.69 -0.89
CA HIS A 157 2.84 19.99 -0.43
C HIS A 157 1.67 20.53 -1.27
N LYS A 158 1.39 19.94 -2.44
CA LYS A 158 0.26 20.30 -3.31
C LYS A 158 -1.09 19.75 -2.82
N ARG A 159 -1.10 18.69 -2.00
CA ARG A 159 -2.35 18.22 -1.36
C ARG A 159 -2.79 19.19 -0.27
N ASP A 160 -1.84 19.73 0.48
CA ASP A 160 -2.07 20.74 1.49
C ASP A 160 -2.79 21.96 0.88
N ALA A 161 -2.30 22.47 -0.26
CA ALA A 161 -2.96 23.54 -1.02
C ALA A 161 -4.42 23.20 -1.34
N LEU A 162 -4.69 22.01 -1.89
CA LEU A 162 -6.04 21.60 -2.27
C LEU A 162 -6.98 21.44 -1.06
N VAL A 163 -6.52 20.78 0.00
CA VAL A 163 -7.30 20.54 1.23
C VAL A 163 -7.58 21.85 1.97
N SER A 164 -6.61 22.76 1.97
CA SER A 164 -6.71 24.04 2.65
C SER A 164 -7.81 24.97 2.14
N LEU A 165 -8.29 24.76 0.92
CA LEU A 165 -9.44 25.47 0.38
C LEU A 165 -10.71 25.19 1.21
N PHE A 166 -10.80 23.99 1.80
CA PHE A 166 -12.00 23.49 2.48
C PHE A 166 -11.86 23.50 4.00
N THR A 167 -10.66 23.26 4.53
CA THR A 167 -10.46 23.09 5.98
C THR A 167 -9.09 23.56 6.43
N HIS A 168 -8.98 23.99 7.69
CA HIS A 168 -7.72 24.29 8.36
C HIS A 168 -7.16 23.09 9.14
N ARG A 169 -7.84 21.93 9.11
CA ARG A 169 -7.45 20.72 9.83
C ARG A 169 -7.34 19.55 8.87
N MET A 170 -6.21 18.86 8.90
CA MET A 170 -5.95 17.68 8.09
C MET A 170 -5.60 16.50 8.99
N ILE A 171 -6.36 15.41 8.84
CA ILE A 171 -6.03 14.13 9.46
C ILE A 171 -5.20 13.36 8.45
N VAL A 172 -3.99 12.94 8.84
CA VAL A 172 -3.11 12.13 7.99
C VAL A 172 -3.04 10.73 8.56
N THR A 173 -3.46 9.74 7.77
CA THR A 173 -3.40 8.33 8.15
C THR A 173 -2.49 7.58 7.17
N ASP A 174 -1.63 6.71 7.71
CA ASP A 174 -0.74 5.85 6.91
C ASP A 174 -1.43 4.54 6.46
N ILE A 175 -2.77 4.48 6.52
CA ILE A 175 -3.53 3.27 6.20
C ILE A 175 -3.58 3.10 4.69
N SER A 176 -2.95 2.04 4.17
CA SER A 176 -3.16 1.58 2.79
C SER A 176 -4.34 0.60 2.77
N LEU A 177 -5.45 1.06 2.20
CA LEU A 177 -6.69 0.30 1.99
C LEU A 177 -6.66 -0.51 0.67
N GLY A 178 -5.62 -0.37 -0.15
CA GLY A 178 -5.50 -0.99 -1.47
C GLY A 178 -6.56 -0.51 -2.46
N ALA A 179 -7.18 0.65 -2.22
CA ALA A 179 -8.26 1.17 -3.04
C ALA A 179 -7.76 1.71 -4.39
N LEU A 180 -8.63 1.75 -5.41
CA LEU A 180 -8.30 2.33 -6.72
C LEU A 180 -7.83 3.80 -6.60
N MET A 181 -8.29 4.52 -5.57
CA MET A 181 -7.86 5.88 -5.25
C MET A 181 -6.37 5.97 -4.89
N GLU A 182 -5.78 4.94 -4.29
CA GLU A 182 -4.33 4.90 -3.98
C GLU A 182 -3.47 4.81 -5.24
N ILE A 183 -4.04 4.29 -6.34
CA ILE A 183 -3.39 4.26 -7.65
C ILE A 183 -3.46 5.64 -8.32
N SER A 184 -4.62 6.32 -8.23
CA SER A 184 -4.79 7.69 -8.73
C SER A 184 -3.87 8.69 -8.02
N ASP A 185 -3.68 8.48 -6.71
CA ASP A 185 -2.79 9.26 -5.85
C ASP A 185 -1.32 9.27 -6.28
N ALA A 186 -0.89 8.26 -7.05
CA ALA A 186 0.45 8.17 -7.60
C ALA A 186 0.66 9.04 -8.85
N MET A 187 -0.42 9.51 -9.49
CA MET A 187 -0.38 10.26 -10.75
C MET A 187 -0.88 11.71 -10.62
N ILE A 188 -1.84 11.97 -9.73
CA ILE A 188 -2.40 13.30 -9.49
C ILE A 188 -2.64 13.53 -7.98
N PRO A 189 -2.58 14.78 -7.48
CA PRO A 189 -3.01 15.08 -6.11
C PRO A 189 -4.50 14.74 -5.96
N THR A 190 -4.84 13.76 -5.13
CA THR A 190 -6.23 13.48 -4.74
C THR A 190 -6.41 13.85 -3.28
N ALA A 191 -7.57 14.41 -2.96
CA ALA A 191 -8.02 14.62 -1.60
C ALA A 191 -9.50 14.21 -1.51
N THR A 192 -9.85 13.50 -0.46
CA THR A 192 -11.25 13.24 -0.10
C THR A 192 -11.64 14.24 0.97
N ILE A 193 -12.73 14.97 0.75
CA ILE A 193 -13.17 16.03 1.65
C ILE A 193 -14.54 15.65 2.20
N GLU A 194 -14.57 15.33 3.50
CA GLU A 194 -15.79 15.08 4.24
C GLU A 194 -16.13 16.33 5.06
N CYS A 195 -17.11 17.10 4.60
CA CYS A 195 -17.52 18.33 5.26
C CYS A 195 -18.55 18.06 6.38
N GLY A 196 -18.35 17.05 7.22
CA GLY A 196 -19.23 16.75 8.35
C GLY A 196 -20.60 16.13 8.00
N GLY A 197 -21.59 16.39 8.84
CA GLY A 197 -22.89 15.69 8.81
C GLY A 197 -23.90 16.33 7.85
N SER A 198 -24.69 15.51 7.15
CA SER A 198 -25.67 16.00 6.15
C SER A 198 -26.76 16.94 6.68
N GLN A 199 -27.00 16.94 8.00
CA GLN A 199 -28.00 17.79 8.66
C GLN A 199 -27.37 19.00 9.38
N ASP A 200 -26.05 19.16 9.32
CA ASP A 200 -25.35 20.26 9.98
C ASP A 200 -25.21 21.46 9.02
N VAL A 201 -25.57 22.64 9.51
CA VAL A 201 -25.53 23.89 8.73
C VAL A 201 -24.09 24.37 8.54
N GLU A 202 -23.22 24.22 9.54
CA GLU A 202 -21.82 24.64 9.41
C GLU A 202 -21.07 23.77 8.40
N SER A 203 -21.30 22.46 8.48
CA SER A 203 -20.88 21.46 7.48
C SER A 203 -21.22 21.87 6.04
N ASN A 204 -22.46 22.29 5.79
CA ASN A 204 -22.89 22.76 4.48
C ASN A 204 -22.20 24.06 4.04
N LEU A 205 -22.04 25.03 4.94
CA LEU A 205 -21.36 26.29 4.65
C LEU A 205 -19.89 26.07 4.28
N MET A 206 -19.19 25.19 5.02
CA MET A 206 -17.80 24.82 4.77
C MET A 206 -17.63 24.16 3.39
N ALA A 207 -18.53 23.23 3.03
CA ALA A 207 -18.52 22.58 1.73
C ALA A 207 -18.70 23.57 0.58
N VAL A 208 -19.66 24.49 0.71
CA VAL A 208 -19.97 25.50 -0.31
C VAL A 208 -18.82 26.49 -0.47
N ASP A 209 -18.26 27.01 0.63
CA ASP A 209 -17.14 27.96 0.58
C ASP A 209 -15.90 27.33 -0.07
N GLY A 210 -15.56 26.10 0.31
CA GLY A 210 -14.44 25.36 -0.30
C GLY A 210 -14.65 25.08 -1.80
N LEU A 211 -15.88 24.71 -2.20
CA LEU A 211 -16.23 24.52 -3.61
C LEU A 211 -16.14 25.82 -4.41
N ILE A 212 -16.58 26.95 -3.84
CA ILE A 212 -16.45 28.25 -4.50
C ILE A 212 -14.98 28.58 -4.74
N LYS A 213 -14.11 28.42 -3.74
CA LYS A 213 -12.66 28.64 -3.90
C LYS A 213 -12.08 27.73 -4.96
N TYR A 214 -12.40 26.44 -4.92
CA TYR A 214 -11.93 25.45 -5.90
C TYR A 214 -12.35 25.80 -7.35
N LEU A 215 -13.55 26.33 -7.55
CA LEU A 215 -14.07 26.68 -8.87
C LEU A 215 -13.62 28.06 -9.37
N THR A 216 -13.16 28.95 -8.49
CA THR A 216 -12.89 30.36 -8.82
C THR A 216 -11.42 30.74 -8.80
N TYR A 217 -10.56 30.00 -8.08
CA TYR A 217 -9.12 30.27 -8.08
C TYR A 217 -8.47 29.79 -9.37
N GLU A 218 -7.58 30.60 -9.92
CA GLU A 218 -6.84 30.26 -11.14
C GLU A 218 -5.83 29.12 -10.90
N ASP A 219 -5.24 29.05 -9.70
CA ASP A 219 -4.32 27.99 -9.29
C ASP A 219 -4.65 27.43 -7.90
N VAL A 220 -5.56 26.46 -7.86
CA VAL A 220 -5.97 25.74 -6.64
C VAL A 220 -4.84 24.94 -5.96
N LEU A 221 -3.67 24.81 -6.61
CA LEU A 221 -2.51 24.11 -6.05
C LEU A 221 -1.44 25.08 -5.51
N SER A 222 -1.72 26.38 -5.52
CA SER A 222 -0.87 27.40 -4.92
C SER A 222 -1.10 27.52 -3.41
N ASN A 223 -0.01 27.63 -2.65
CA ASN A 223 -0.04 27.94 -1.22
C ASN A 223 -0.22 29.44 -0.92
N GLU A 224 -0.39 30.28 -1.95
CA GLU A 224 -0.59 31.72 -1.77
C GLU A 224 -2.03 32.08 -1.37
N HIS A 225 -2.96 31.13 -1.50
CA HIS A 225 -4.37 31.33 -1.17
C HIS A 225 -4.70 31.13 0.32
N THR A 226 -3.73 30.69 1.12
CA THR A 226 -3.96 30.29 2.51
C THR A 226 -3.34 31.26 3.51
N ASP A 227 -4.19 32.04 4.16
CA ASP A 227 -3.80 32.81 5.36
C ASP A 227 -3.79 31.96 6.65
N MET A 228 -4.23 30.70 6.58
CA MET A 228 -4.34 29.81 7.74
C MET A 228 -3.28 28.71 7.73
N SER A 229 -2.60 28.52 8.86
CA SER A 229 -1.74 27.35 9.09
C SER A 229 -2.61 26.10 9.22
N LEU A 230 -2.36 25.10 8.38
CA LEU A 230 -2.99 23.78 8.51
C LEU A 230 -2.53 23.12 9.81
N GLU A 231 -3.49 22.70 10.63
CA GLU A 231 -3.27 21.82 11.76
C GLU A 231 -3.25 20.37 11.27
N PHE A 232 -2.12 19.70 11.42
CA PHE A 232 -1.96 18.29 11.07
C PHE A 232 -2.16 17.41 12.29
N LEU A 233 -3.10 16.48 12.20
CA LEU A 233 -3.33 15.43 13.19
C LEU A 233 -2.81 14.11 12.59
N GLN A 234 -1.60 13.71 13.01
CA GLN A 234 -0.92 12.51 12.54
C GLN A 234 -0.90 11.43 13.63
N ASN A 235 -0.64 10.18 13.22
CA ASN A 235 -0.35 9.05 14.12
C ASN A 235 -1.37 8.90 15.25
N SER A 236 -2.64 8.74 14.90
CA SER A 236 -3.72 8.70 15.90
C SER A 236 -3.85 7.34 16.56
N MET A 237 -4.06 7.35 17.87
CA MET A 237 -4.55 6.19 18.60
C MET A 237 -6.07 6.04 18.42
N ARG A 238 -6.55 4.80 18.42
CA ARG A 238 -7.97 4.46 18.25
C ARG A 238 -8.53 3.95 19.57
N LEU A 239 -9.61 4.57 20.04
CA LEU A 239 -10.40 4.04 21.15
C LEU A 239 -11.43 3.07 20.56
N GLU A 240 -11.37 1.80 20.93
CA GLU A 240 -12.20 0.73 20.39
C GLU A 240 -12.95 0.01 21.49
N LEU A 241 -14.14 -0.49 21.15
CA LEU A 241 -14.90 -1.42 21.99
C LEU A 241 -14.32 -2.82 21.83
N LEU A 242 -14.17 -3.57 22.93
CA LEU A 242 -13.77 -4.98 22.86
C LEU A 242 -14.93 -5.85 22.36
N GLU A 243 -14.62 -6.96 21.66
CA GLU A 243 -15.64 -7.85 21.09
C GLU A 243 -16.59 -8.46 22.14
N SER A 244 -16.15 -8.53 23.39
CA SER A 244 -16.93 -9.02 24.53
C SER A 244 -17.92 -8.00 25.09
N SER A 245 -17.94 -6.77 24.58
CA SER A 245 -18.67 -5.65 25.17
C SER A 245 -19.68 -5.04 24.22
N ASP A 246 -20.75 -4.50 24.79
CA ASP A 246 -21.80 -3.79 24.07
C ASP A 246 -21.71 -2.27 24.24
N ILE A 247 -22.40 -1.55 23.35
CA ILE A 247 -22.46 -0.09 23.37
C ILE A 247 -23.88 0.46 23.23
N ALA A 248 -24.20 1.47 24.04
CA ALA A 248 -25.44 2.24 23.97
C ALA A 248 -25.15 3.75 24.10
N TYR A 249 -26.15 4.58 23.84
CA TYR A 249 -26.06 6.04 23.95
C TYR A 249 -27.20 6.53 24.84
N GLY A 250 -26.88 7.31 25.87
CA GLY A 250 -27.85 7.79 26.85
C GLY A 250 -27.22 8.54 28.02
N ASP A 251 -28.06 9.21 28.80
CA ASP A 251 -27.64 10.07 29.93
C ASP A 251 -27.35 9.31 31.23
N HIS A 252 -27.49 7.99 31.23
CA HIS A 252 -27.21 7.10 32.36
C HIS A 252 -26.73 5.74 31.85
N SER A 253 -26.11 4.92 32.71
CA SER A 253 -25.75 3.55 32.35
C SER A 253 -27.00 2.76 31.92
N GLN A 254 -26.94 2.13 30.74
CA GLN A 254 -28.08 1.39 30.16
C GLN A 254 -27.88 -0.13 30.12
N MET A 255 -26.75 -0.63 30.66
CA MET A 255 -26.36 -2.03 30.52
C MET A 255 -25.64 -2.56 31.76
N GLU A 256 -25.67 -3.88 31.92
CA GLU A 256 -24.97 -4.58 33.00
C GLU A 256 -23.48 -4.81 32.71
N CYS A 257 -23.10 -4.85 31.43
CA CYS A 257 -21.72 -4.96 30.95
C CYS A 257 -21.58 -4.20 29.63
N GLY A 258 -20.56 -3.35 29.50
CA GLY A 258 -20.33 -2.53 28.29
C GLY A 258 -20.18 -1.03 28.56
N ALA A 259 -20.20 -0.25 27.48
CA ALA A 259 -20.02 1.20 27.52
C ALA A 259 -21.31 1.95 27.11
N THR A 260 -21.71 2.97 27.87
CA THR A 260 -22.77 3.90 27.47
C THR A 260 -22.18 5.28 27.18
N ARG A 261 -22.30 5.78 25.95
CA ARG A 261 -21.80 7.11 25.55
C ARG A 261 -22.88 8.18 25.76
N LEU A 262 -22.46 9.43 25.97
CA LEU A 262 -23.43 10.53 26.02
C LEU A 262 -24.06 10.75 24.62
N PRO A 263 -25.33 11.18 24.53
CA PRO A 263 -26.02 11.37 23.25
C PRO A 263 -25.39 12.43 22.35
N ASP A 264 -24.67 13.38 22.93
CA ASP A 264 -24.09 14.56 22.29
C ASP A 264 -22.55 14.50 22.24
N ILE A 265 -22.00 13.31 22.42
CA ILE A 265 -20.56 13.10 22.59
C ILE A 265 -19.74 13.49 21.34
N GLU A 266 -20.38 13.49 20.18
CA GLU A 266 -19.82 13.99 18.92
C GLU A 266 -19.56 15.49 18.91
N ASN A 267 -20.18 16.27 19.81
CA ASN A 267 -19.89 17.71 19.96
C ASN A 267 -18.46 17.96 20.47
N HIS A 268 -17.80 16.94 21.01
CA HIS A 268 -16.38 17.01 21.37
C HIS A 268 -15.44 16.77 20.17
N ASN A 269 -15.97 16.55 18.95
CA ASN A 269 -15.14 16.45 17.74
C ASN A 269 -14.33 17.73 17.54
N PHE A 270 -13.02 17.53 17.34
CA PHE A 270 -12.00 18.58 17.20
C PHE A 270 -11.85 19.52 18.41
N GLY A 271 -12.57 19.25 19.50
CA GLY A 271 -12.46 19.92 20.78
C GLY A 271 -11.44 19.25 21.71
N TYR A 272 -11.13 19.94 22.81
CA TYR A 272 -10.40 19.35 23.92
C TYR A 272 -11.38 18.90 25.00
N VAL A 273 -11.07 17.76 25.61
CA VAL A 273 -11.67 17.32 26.86
C VAL A 273 -10.59 17.20 27.92
N ASP A 274 -10.97 17.49 29.16
CA ASP A 274 -10.10 17.45 30.33
C ASP A 274 -10.67 16.48 31.37
N SER A 275 -9.94 16.29 32.47
CA SER A 275 -10.28 15.33 33.53
C SER A 275 -11.59 15.62 34.30
N GLY A 276 -12.25 16.74 33.98
CA GLY A 276 -13.57 17.10 34.48
C GLY A 276 -14.72 16.74 33.53
N ASP A 277 -14.42 16.43 32.27
CA ASP A 277 -15.43 16.16 31.26
C ASP A 277 -15.90 14.71 31.31
N ARG A 278 -17.21 14.53 31.37
CA ARG A 278 -17.84 13.20 31.39
C ARG A 278 -17.98 12.71 29.96
N LEU A 279 -17.51 11.50 29.68
CA LEU A 279 -17.57 10.91 28.33
C LEU A 279 -18.66 9.84 28.17
N GLY A 280 -19.25 9.42 29.29
CA GLY A 280 -20.19 8.31 29.35
C GLY A 280 -19.99 7.47 30.60
N PHE A 281 -20.44 6.23 30.54
CA PHE A 281 -20.47 5.27 31.63
C PHE A 281 -19.84 3.95 31.21
N ILE A 282 -19.18 3.28 32.14
CA ILE A 282 -18.64 1.93 31.96
C ILE A 282 -19.24 1.02 33.01
N ALA A 283 -19.85 -0.07 32.55
CA ALA A 283 -20.30 -1.14 33.42
C ALA A 283 -19.18 -2.20 33.54
N GLY A 284 -18.57 -2.30 34.73
CA GLY A 284 -17.47 -3.21 35.01
C GLY A 284 -16.09 -2.54 34.95
N ILE A 285 -15.07 -3.32 34.56
CA ILE A 285 -13.68 -2.87 34.49
C ILE A 285 -13.41 -2.18 33.14
N LEU A 286 -12.70 -1.06 33.15
CA LEU A 286 -12.39 -0.28 31.95
C LEU A 286 -11.69 -1.10 30.87
N SER A 287 -10.59 -1.77 31.24
CA SER A 287 -9.79 -2.61 30.33
C SER A 287 -10.50 -3.86 29.80
N GLU A 288 -11.64 -4.24 30.38
CA GLU A 288 -12.48 -5.35 29.89
C GLU A 288 -13.50 -4.88 28.85
N ASN A 289 -13.69 -3.56 28.72
CA ASN A 289 -14.67 -2.97 27.82
C ASN A 289 -14.07 -2.17 26.67
N LEU A 290 -13.02 -1.41 26.95
CA LEU A 290 -12.42 -0.48 25.99
C LEU A 290 -10.92 -0.72 25.90
N LYS A 291 -10.38 -0.50 24.70
CA LYS A 291 -8.94 -0.44 24.45
C LYS A 291 -8.57 0.82 23.69
N VAL A 292 -7.38 1.33 23.94
CA VAL A 292 -6.74 2.38 23.13
C VAL A 292 -5.50 1.78 22.51
N SER A 293 -5.44 1.74 21.19
CA SER A 293 -4.33 1.17 20.43
C SER A 293 -3.64 2.24 19.57
N ASP A 294 -2.31 2.24 19.55
CA ASP A 294 -1.53 3.00 18.56
C ASP A 294 -1.49 2.27 17.20
N PRO A 295 -0.99 2.89 16.12
CA PRO A 295 -0.84 2.21 14.82
C PRO A 295 0.05 0.96 14.84
N ASN A 296 0.90 0.79 15.85
CA ASN A 296 1.76 -0.38 16.02
C ASN A 296 1.09 -1.49 16.86
N GLY A 297 -0.13 -1.26 17.37
CA GLY A 297 -0.88 -2.20 18.20
C GLY A 297 -0.51 -2.16 19.69
N ASN A 298 0.23 -1.16 20.17
CA ASN A 298 0.49 -0.99 21.59
C ASN A 298 -0.77 -0.47 22.30
N GLU A 299 -1.17 -1.13 23.39
CA GLU A 299 -2.37 -0.78 24.15
C GLU A 299 -2.05 -0.07 25.46
N ALA A 300 -2.75 1.02 25.76
CA ALA A 300 -2.50 1.82 26.97
C ALA A 300 -3.75 2.55 27.52
N ILE A 301 -4.92 1.89 27.56
CA ILE A 301 -6.21 2.52 27.95
C ILE A 301 -6.13 3.27 29.30
N GLU A 302 -5.49 2.66 30.31
CA GLU A 302 -5.36 3.19 31.67
C GLU A 302 -4.48 4.44 31.79
N ASP A 303 -3.69 4.75 30.75
CA ASP A 303 -2.88 5.97 30.71
C ASP A 303 -3.69 7.20 30.25
N TYR A 304 -4.82 6.95 29.57
CA TYR A 304 -5.63 7.99 28.93
C TYR A 304 -6.99 8.19 29.61
N PHE A 305 -7.58 7.13 30.13
CA PHE A 305 -8.93 7.15 30.70
C PHE A 305 -8.97 6.52 32.08
N GLU A 306 -9.93 6.95 32.87
CA GLU A 306 -10.24 6.37 34.18
C GLU A 306 -11.76 6.31 34.38
N VAL A 307 -12.18 5.40 35.24
CA VAL A 307 -13.58 5.28 35.65
C VAL A 307 -13.71 5.71 37.11
N ARG A 308 -14.51 6.75 37.36
CA ARG A 308 -14.82 7.25 38.70
C ARG A 308 -16.32 7.01 38.95
N GLU A 309 -16.64 6.17 39.92
CA GLU A 309 -18.04 5.82 40.26
C GLU A 309 -18.87 5.34 39.03
N GLY A 310 -18.25 4.58 38.12
CA GLY A 310 -18.90 4.06 36.91
C GLY A 310 -18.97 5.05 35.75
N VAL A 311 -18.46 6.28 35.90
CA VAL A 311 -18.42 7.31 34.86
C VAL A 311 -17.02 7.38 34.24
N LEU A 312 -16.95 7.43 32.91
CA LEU A 312 -15.71 7.51 32.14
C LEU A 312 -15.21 8.95 32.03
N PHE A 313 -13.95 9.18 32.43
CA PHE A 313 -13.27 10.47 32.36
C PHE A 313 -11.90 10.34 31.65
N PRO A 314 -11.42 11.41 30.98
CA PRO A 314 -10.02 11.54 30.61
C PRO A 314 -9.13 11.66 31.86
N LYS A 315 -7.90 11.13 31.81
CA LYS A 315 -6.88 11.38 32.86
C LYS A 315 -6.04 12.64 32.58
N ARG A 316 -6.07 13.13 31.35
CA ARG A 316 -5.29 14.28 30.87
C ARG A 316 -6.10 15.03 29.81
N ARG A 317 -5.60 16.20 29.42
CA ARG A 317 -6.14 16.95 28.30
C ARG A 317 -5.98 16.14 27.00
N LEU A 318 -7.09 15.79 26.36
CA LEU A 318 -7.10 15.02 25.11
C LEU A 318 -7.88 15.77 24.05
N LYS A 319 -7.43 15.67 22.80
CA LYS A 319 -8.15 16.15 21.64
C LYS A 319 -8.85 14.98 20.96
N PHE A 320 -10.14 15.09 20.70
CA PHE A 320 -10.91 14.02 20.05
C PHE A 320 -11.20 14.36 18.60
N PHE A 321 -11.25 13.36 17.73
CA PHE A 321 -11.78 13.52 16.37
C PHE A 321 -12.35 12.22 15.82
N MET A 322 -13.18 12.33 14.78
CA MET A 322 -13.97 11.21 14.23
C MET A 322 -14.76 10.44 15.30
N VAL A 323 -15.29 11.13 16.30
CA VAL A 323 -16.17 10.56 17.32
C VAL A 323 -17.45 10.08 16.64
N LYS A 324 -17.75 8.79 16.78
CA LYS A 324 -18.95 8.18 16.17
C LYS A 324 -20.17 8.43 17.06
N ALA A 325 -21.24 8.94 16.46
CA ALA A 325 -22.55 9.09 17.11
C ALA A 325 -23.47 7.87 16.89
N ASN A 326 -23.15 7.00 15.93
CA ASN A 326 -23.98 5.84 15.59
C ASN A 326 -23.46 4.56 16.28
N PRO A 327 -24.26 3.90 17.13
CA PRO A 327 -23.86 2.69 17.86
C PRO A 327 -23.41 1.54 16.95
N GLU A 328 -24.07 1.33 15.82
CA GLU A 328 -23.76 0.23 14.89
C GLU A 328 -22.41 0.42 14.20
N ILE A 329 -22.05 1.67 13.90
CA ILE A 329 -20.75 2.02 13.33
C ILE A 329 -19.66 1.91 14.41
N ALA A 330 -19.95 2.45 15.60
CA ALA A 330 -19.05 2.45 16.74
C ALA A 330 -18.67 1.02 17.19
N ARG A 331 -19.60 0.06 17.10
CA ARG A 331 -19.36 -1.37 17.42
C ARG A 331 -18.45 -2.07 16.42
N LYS A 332 -18.50 -1.70 15.12
CA LYS A 332 -17.77 -2.41 14.05
C LYS A 332 -16.39 -1.83 13.74
N ASP A 333 -16.15 -0.59 14.16
CA ASP A 333 -14.94 0.16 13.86
C ASP A 333 -14.33 0.65 15.19
N CYS A 334 -14.14 1.97 15.34
CA CYS A 334 -13.65 2.60 16.54
C CYS A 334 -14.65 3.65 17.04
N LEU A 335 -14.58 3.96 18.33
CA LEU A 335 -15.44 4.95 18.98
C LEU A 335 -14.99 6.38 18.64
N LEU A 336 -13.68 6.62 18.66
CA LEU A 336 -13.05 7.91 18.38
C LEU A 336 -11.54 7.73 18.14
N HIS A 337 -10.92 8.80 17.65
CA HIS A 337 -9.47 8.91 17.49
C HIS A 337 -8.88 9.98 18.41
N LEU A 338 -7.65 9.73 18.84
CA LEU A 338 -6.84 10.60 19.69
C LEU A 338 -5.52 10.86 18.96
N PRO A 339 -5.07 12.11 18.75
CA PRO A 339 -3.71 12.33 18.27
C PRO A 339 -2.72 11.86 19.35
N LEU A 340 -1.59 11.28 18.94
CA LEU A 340 -0.47 11.10 19.88
C LEU A 340 -0.07 12.47 20.40
N ALA A 341 0.11 12.60 21.71
CA ALA A 341 0.68 13.80 22.29
C ALA A 341 2.13 13.92 21.82
N ASP A 342 2.54 15.13 21.43
CA ASP A 342 3.95 15.46 21.15
C ASP A 342 4.85 15.21 22.37
#